data_AF-A0A1F5B8V2-F1
#
_entry.id   AF-A0A1F5B8V2-F1
#
_cell.length_a   1.000
_cell.length_b   1.000
_cell.length_c   1.000
_cell.angle_alpha   90.00
_cell.angle_beta   90.00
_cell.angle_gamma   90.00
#
_symmetry.space_group_name_H-M   'P 1'
#
loop_
_entity.id
_entity.type
_entity.pdbx_description
1 polymer ?
#
loop_
_entity_poly.entity_id
_entity_poly.type
_entity_poly.pdbx_seq_one_letter_code
_entity_poly.pdbx_strand_id
1 'polypeptide(L)'
;MIDILPTLLEACGLTTDQDIQGRSLLPLCSSEDAPDLRERVVLSETHQGVVSILEGRYKYIFYPRQNREELYDLEKDPKEKVNGIDLWPEVRDSFRKKREDLVILARNYGKRRSPEEKIVISDKDIERLHALGYLR
;
A
#
# COMPACT_ATOMS: atom_id res chain seq x y z
N MET A 1 1.19 -4.87 -2.92
CA MET A 1 2.00 -5.85 -2.17
C MET A 1 3.47 -5.52 -2.39
N ILE A 2 4.23 -5.24 -1.33
CA ILE A 2 5.59 -4.65 -1.41
C ILE A 2 6.71 -5.49 -0.76
N ASP A 3 6.34 -6.60 -0.11
CA ASP A 3 7.27 -7.39 0.72
C ASP A 3 8.03 -8.47 -0.04
N ILE A 4 7.62 -8.77 -1.28
CA ILE A 4 8.24 -9.83 -2.08
C ILE A 4 9.69 -9.49 -2.43
N LEU A 5 9.96 -8.26 -2.87
CA LEU A 5 11.31 -7.83 -3.23
C LEU A 5 12.31 -7.98 -2.07
N PRO A 6 12.09 -7.38 -0.88
CA PRO A 6 13.04 -7.53 0.22
C PRO A 6 13.17 -8.98 0.70
N THR A 7 12.09 -9.78 0.62
CA THR A 7 12.15 -11.23 0.93
C THR A 7 13.07 -11.98 -0.02
N LEU A 8 12.98 -11.72 -1.33
CA LEU A 8 13.85 -12.36 -2.33
C LEU A 8 15.30 -11.91 -2.22
N LEU A 9 15.54 -10.63 -1.91
CA LEU A 9 16.89 -10.12 -1.69
C LEU A 9 17.56 -10.82 -0.51
N GLU A 10 16.87 -10.91 0.63
CA GLU A 10 17.38 -11.62 1.81
C GLU A 10 17.60 -13.12 1.53
N ALA A 11 16.64 -13.79 0.87
CA ALA A 11 16.76 -15.20 0.52
C ALA A 11 17.97 -15.51 -0.38
N CYS A 12 18.34 -14.57 -1.25
CA CYS A 12 19.49 -14.68 -2.14
C CYS A 12 20.80 -14.14 -1.53
N GLY A 13 20.77 -13.61 -0.30
CA GLY A 13 21.94 -12.96 0.31
C GLY A 13 22.38 -11.68 -0.39
N LEU A 14 21.46 -10.98 -1.05
CA LEU A 14 21.70 -9.74 -1.78
C LEU A 14 21.32 -8.52 -0.93
N THR A 15 22.08 -7.44 -1.10
CA THR A 15 21.80 -6.13 -0.47
C THR A 15 21.45 -5.09 -1.53
N THR A 16 20.77 -4.02 -1.11
CA THR A 16 20.51 -2.86 -1.98
C THR A 16 20.69 -1.57 -1.20
N ASP A 17 21.17 -0.53 -1.89
CA ASP A 17 21.26 0.83 -1.36
C ASP A 17 19.94 1.62 -1.53
N GLN A 18 18.93 1.00 -2.16
CA GLN A 18 17.62 1.61 -2.31
C GLN A 18 16.81 1.52 -1.01
N ASP A 19 16.12 2.60 -0.69
CA ASP A 19 15.13 2.61 0.39
C ASP A 19 13.89 1.82 -0.03
N ILE A 20 13.77 0.59 0.46
CA ILE A 20 12.61 -0.29 0.22
C ILE A 20 11.63 -0.17 1.39
N GLN A 21 10.41 0.22 1.09
CA GLN A 21 9.34 0.32 2.09
C GLN A 21 8.91 -1.04 2.67
N GLY A 22 8.96 -2.10 1.88
CA GLY A 22 8.59 -3.45 2.30
C GLY A 22 9.57 -4.03 3.33
N ARG A 23 9.12 -5.07 4.05
CA ARG A 23 9.95 -5.85 4.97
C ARG A 23 9.99 -7.30 4.51
N SER A 24 11.13 -7.96 4.68
CA SER A 24 11.23 -9.38 4.38
C SER A 24 10.27 -10.20 5.25
N LEU A 25 9.71 -11.25 4.66
CA LEU A 25 8.82 -12.19 5.33
C LEU A 25 9.55 -13.43 5.86
N LEU A 26 10.84 -13.61 5.55
CA LEU A 26 11.61 -14.77 6.02
C LEU A 26 11.61 -14.93 7.55
N PRO A 27 11.70 -13.86 8.37
CA PRO A 27 11.65 -14.00 9.82
C PRO A 27 10.36 -14.65 10.33
N LEU A 28 9.23 -14.52 9.61
CA LEU A 28 7.96 -15.15 9.98
C LEU A 28 7.97 -16.68 9.80
N CYS A 29 8.92 -17.22 9.02
CA CYS A 29 9.09 -18.65 8.84
C CYS A 29 9.86 -19.30 10.00
N SER A 30 10.51 -18.51 10.85
CA SER A 30 11.23 -18.98 12.05
C SER A 30 10.37 -18.75 13.29
N SER A 31 10.26 -19.75 14.16
CA SER A 31 9.44 -19.66 15.38
C SER A 31 10.10 -18.88 16.52
N GLU A 32 11.41 -18.64 16.45
CA GLU A 32 12.16 -18.06 17.57
C GLU A 32 12.08 -16.52 17.60
N ASP A 33 11.93 -15.85 16.45
CA ASP A 33 12.01 -14.38 16.34
C ASP A 33 10.96 -13.76 15.39
N ALA A 34 9.79 -14.40 15.24
CA ALA A 34 8.75 -13.89 14.35
C ALA A 34 8.24 -12.51 14.84
N PRO A 35 8.30 -11.45 14.01
CA PRO A 35 7.84 -10.12 14.39
C PRO A 35 6.32 -10.07 14.55
N ASP A 36 5.82 -9.27 15.50
CA ASP A 36 4.37 -9.01 15.63
C ASP A 36 3.89 -8.13 14.47
N LEU A 37 3.16 -8.75 13.54
CA LEU A 37 2.62 -8.06 12.37
C LEU A 37 1.57 -6.99 12.73
N ARG A 38 1.02 -6.99 13.95
CA ARG A 38 0.04 -5.99 14.39
C ARG A 38 0.64 -4.60 14.57
N GLU A 39 1.95 -4.51 14.78
CA GLU A 39 2.68 -3.23 14.82
C GLU A 39 2.83 -2.59 13.44
N ARG A 40 2.57 -3.36 12.38
CA ARG A 40 2.71 -2.89 11.01
C ARG A 40 1.43 -2.22 10.53
N VAL A 41 1.57 -1.00 10.03
CA VAL A 41 0.52 -0.32 9.27
C VAL A 41 0.54 -0.83 7.83
N VAL A 42 -0.60 -1.28 7.33
CA VAL A 42 -0.79 -1.71 5.95
C VAL A 42 -1.76 -0.77 5.25
N LEU A 43 -1.34 -0.27 4.09
CA LEU A 43 -2.16 0.56 3.21
C LEU A 43 -2.50 -0.21 1.94
N SER A 44 -3.76 -0.10 1.52
CA SER A 44 -4.20 -0.57 0.21
C SER A 44 -5.11 0.46 -0.43
N GLU A 45 -4.94 0.66 -1.72
CA GLU A 45 -5.76 1.56 -2.53
C GLU A 45 -6.35 0.82 -3.73
N THR A 46 -7.45 1.36 -4.26
CA THR A 46 -8.05 0.88 -5.50
C THR A 46 -7.91 1.94 -6.59
N HIS A 47 -8.07 1.53 -7.86
CA HIS A 47 -8.10 2.47 -8.98
C HIS A 47 -9.18 3.56 -8.86
N GLN A 48 -10.20 3.36 -8.01
CA GLN A 48 -11.27 4.33 -7.75
C GLN A 48 -10.93 5.31 -6.62
N GLY A 49 -9.72 5.24 -6.06
CA GLY A 49 -9.27 6.08 -4.95
C GLY A 49 -9.81 5.66 -3.58
N VAL A 50 -10.49 4.52 -3.47
CA VAL A 50 -10.82 3.95 -2.14
C VAL A 50 -9.52 3.59 -1.45
N VAL A 51 -9.33 4.11 -0.23
CA VAL A 51 -8.14 3.86 0.60
C VAL A 51 -8.56 3.04 1.81
N SER A 52 -7.75 2.04 2.15
CA SER A 52 -7.87 1.30 3.39
C SER A 52 -6.56 1.32 4.17
N ILE A 53 -6.69 1.45 5.49
CA ILE A 53 -5.57 1.46 6.43
C ILE A 53 -5.87 0.39 7.48
N LEU A 54 -4.98 -0.57 7.63
CA LEU A 54 -5.00 -1.59 8.67
C LEU A 54 -3.88 -1.30 9.66
N GLU A 55 -4.23 -1.21 10.95
CA GLU A 55 -3.27 -1.01 12.03
C GLU A 55 -3.77 -1.74 13.29
N GLY A 56 -2.95 -2.63 13.83
CA GLY A 56 -3.34 -3.48 14.95
C GLY A 56 -4.59 -4.30 14.62
N ARG A 57 -5.62 -4.16 15.45
CA ARG A 57 -6.92 -4.85 15.29
C ARG A 57 -7.92 -4.09 14.42
N TYR A 58 -7.62 -2.85 14.04
CA TYR A 58 -8.60 -1.97 13.40
C TYR A 58 -8.29 -1.81 11.92
N LYS A 59 -9.35 -1.84 11.11
CA LYS A 59 -9.29 -1.51 9.69
C LYS A 59 -10.21 -0.34 9.41
N TYR A 60 -9.65 0.71 8.82
CA TYR A 60 -10.37 1.88 8.35
C TYR A 60 -10.45 1.86 6.82
N ILE A 61 -11.60 2.24 6.27
CA ILE A 61 -11.81 2.36 4.82
C ILE A 61 -12.46 3.72 4.53
N PHE A 62 -11.90 4.45 3.58
CA PHE A 62 -12.46 5.70 3.09
C PHE A 62 -12.85 5.60 1.62
N TYR A 63 -14.11 5.94 1.35
CA TYR A 63 -14.71 5.99 0.04
C TYR A 63 -14.84 7.46 -0.41
N PRO A 64 -13.89 7.99 -1.20
CA PRO A 64 -13.83 9.42 -1.50
C PRO A 64 -15.05 9.91 -2.29
N ARG A 65 -15.57 9.09 -3.21
CA ARG A 65 -16.70 9.47 -4.08
C ARG A 65 -18.01 9.65 -3.32
N GLN A 66 -18.19 8.89 -2.25
CA GLN A 66 -19.37 8.95 -1.39
C GLN A 66 -19.14 9.77 -0.12
N ASN A 67 -17.90 10.25 0.09
CA ASN A 67 -17.45 10.81 1.36
C ASN A 67 -17.86 9.93 2.56
N ARG A 68 -17.71 8.61 2.41
CA ARG A 68 -18.12 7.62 3.41
C ARG A 68 -16.90 6.99 4.07
N GLU A 69 -17.02 6.74 5.36
CA GLU A 69 -15.99 6.10 6.18
C GLU A 69 -16.54 4.83 6.81
N GLU A 70 -15.68 3.82 6.92
CA GLU A 70 -15.98 2.57 7.62
C GLU A 70 -14.81 2.26 8.56
N LEU A 71 -15.13 1.74 9.75
CA LEU A 71 -14.15 1.33 10.75
C LEU A 71 -14.59 -0.01 11.35
N TYR A 72 -13.72 -1.02 11.23
CA TYR A 72 -13.98 -2.37 11.70
C TYR A 72 -12.97 -2.79 12.75
N ASP A 73 -13.46 -3.45 13.80
CA ASP A 73 -12.64 -4.16 14.78
C ASP A 73 -12.51 -5.62 14.35
N LEU A 74 -11.39 -5.97 13.71
CA LEU A 74 -11.18 -7.30 13.12
C LEU A 74 -10.99 -8.41 14.15
N GLU A 75 -10.70 -8.09 15.42
CA GLU A 75 -10.64 -9.11 16.48
C GLU A 75 -12.04 -9.55 16.92
N LYS A 76 -13.01 -8.62 16.98
CA LYS A 76 -14.40 -8.93 17.36
C LYS A 76 -15.29 -9.26 16.15
N ASP A 77 -14.99 -8.65 15.02
CA ASP A 77 -15.76 -8.74 13.78
C ASP A 77 -14.83 -8.98 12.58
N PRO A 78 -14.21 -10.17 12.48
CA PRO A 78 -13.31 -10.53 11.38
C PRO A 78 -14.00 -10.59 10.02
N LYS A 79 -15.34 -10.51 9.98
CA LYS A 79 -16.15 -10.52 8.77
C LYS A 79 -16.66 -9.13 8.38
N GLU A 80 -16.25 -8.08 9.09
CA GLU A 80 -16.52 -6.68 8.73
C GLU A 80 -18.02 -6.39 8.53
N LYS A 81 -18.87 -6.94 9.41
CA LYS A 81 -20.32 -6.83 9.33
C LYS A 81 -20.86 -5.56 9.99
N VAL A 82 -20.16 -5.04 10.99
CA VAL A 82 -20.61 -3.92 11.81
C VAL A 82 -19.64 -2.76 11.65
N ASN A 83 -20.09 -1.72 10.95
CA ASN A 83 -19.35 -0.47 10.87
C ASN A 83 -19.41 0.26 12.23
N GLY A 84 -18.26 0.38 12.90
CA GLY A 84 -18.11 1.03 14.20
C GLY A 84 -17.61 2.47 14.15
N ILE A 85 -17.71 3.15 13.00
CA ILE A 85 -17.20 4.52 12.81
C ILE A 85 -17.73 5.52 13.86
N ASP A 86 -18.97 5.37 14.30
CA ASP A 86 -19.61 6.22 15.32
C ASP A 86 -19.41 5.70 16.75
N LEU A 87 -18.99 4.45 16.91
CA LEU A 87 -18.81 3.80 18.21
C LEU A 87 -17.44 4.11 18.83
N TRP A 88 -16.43 4.40 18.01
CA TRP A 88 -15.04 4.59 18.45
C TRP A 88 -14.44 5.90 17.91
N PRO A 89 -14.88 7.07 18.42
CA PRO A 89 -14.48 8.37 17.88
C PRO A 89 -12.96 8.61 17.94
N GLU A 90 -12.30 8.21 19.03
CA GLU A 90 -10.84 8.37 19.17
C GLU A 90 -10.05 7.54 18.12
N VAL A 91 -10.49 6.30 17.88
CA VAL A 91 -9.88 5.42 16.88
C VAL A 91 -10.11 6.00 15.49
N ARG A 92 -11.35 6.39 15.17
CA ARG A 92 -11.69 7.06 13.92
C ARG A 92 -10.81 8.29 13.67
N ASP A 93 -10.66 9.17 14.66
CA ASP A 93 -9.94 10.42 14.48
C ASP A 93 -8.43 10.18 14.30
N SER A 94 -7.86 9.15 14.95
CA SER A 94 -6.51 8.66 14.68
C SER A 94 -6.33 8.20 13.22
N PHE A 95 -7.27 7.41 12.68
CA PHE A 95 -7.20 6.97 11.29
C PHE A 95 -7.42 8.10 10.28
N ARG A 96 -8.30 9.07 10.58
CA ARG A 96 -8.50 10.27 9.75
C ARG A 96 -7.22 11.06 9.61
N LYS A 97 -6.51 11.29 10.73
CA LYS A 97 -5.21 11.95 10.73
C LYS A 97 -4.20 11.20 9.87
N LYS A 98 -4.10 9.87 10.03
CA LYS A 98 -3.21 9.04 9.19
C LYS A 98 -3.54 9.17 7.71
N ARG A 99 -4.82 9.15 7.34
CA ARG A 99 -5.26 9.35 5.95
C ARG A 99 -4.84 10.74 5.43
N GLU A 100 -4.96 11.78 6.24
CA GLU A 100 -4.50 13.13 5.86
C GLU A 100 -2.99 13.18 5.65
N ASP A 101 -2.22 12.59 6.56
CA ASP A 101 -0.76 12.48 6.46
C ASP A 101 -0.35 11.74 5.17
N LEU A 102 -1.08 10.68 4.81
CA LEU A 102 -0.87 9.93 3.57
C LEU A 102 -1.16 10.76 2.31
N VAL A 103 -2.21 11.59 2.34
CA VAL A 103 -2.50 12.51 1.22
C VAL A 103 -1.38 13.53 1.04
N ILE A 104 -0.83 14.06 2.14
CA ILE A 104 0.32 14.96 2.11
C ILE A 104 1.55 14.24 1.56
N LEU A 105 1.82 13.04 2.05
CA LEU A 105 2.94 12.22 1.61
C LEU A 105 2.86 11.92 0.10
N ALA A 106 1.71 11.44 -0.37
CA ALA A 106 1.48 11.12 -1.78
C ALA A 106 1.68 12.34 -2.70
N ARG A 107 1.21 13.52 -2.27
CA ARG A 107 1.45 14.78 -2.99
C ARG A 107 2.95 15.12 -3.07
N ASN A 108 3.69 14.90 -2.00
CA ASN A 108 5.12 15.17 -1.95
C ASN A 108 5.93 14.16 -2.77
N TYR A 109 5.55 12.88 -2.77
CA TYR A 109 6.15 11.86 -3.64
C TYR A 109 5.85 12.12 -5.12
N GLY A 110 4.61 12.51 -5.46
CA GLY A 110 4.26 12.89 -6.83
C GLY A 110 5.07 14.06 -7.37
N LYS A 111 5.48 15.00 -6.51
CA LYS A 111 6.40 16.11 -6.87
C LYS A 111 7.87 15.70 -6.97
N ARG A 112 8.27 14.59 -6.33
CA ARG A 112 9.64 14.04 -6.39
C ARG A 112 9.87 13.17 -7.62
N ARG A 113 8.82 12.69 -8.29
CA ARG A 113 8.97 12.25 -9.68
C ARG A 113 9.45 13.47 -10.47
N SER A 114 10.63 13.34 -11.07
CA SER A 114 11.11 14.21 -12.14
C SER A 114 9.97 14.50 -13.13
N PRO A 115 9.95 15.69 -13.76
CA PRO A 115 8.93 16.04 -14.74
C PRO A 115 8.83 14.89 -15.71
N GLU A 116 7.61 14.41 -15.97
CA GLU A 116 7.26 13.39 -16.96
C GLU A 116 8.37 13.27 -18.00
N GLU A 117 9.28 12.31 -17.83
CA GLU A 117 10.10 11.87 -18.94
C GLU A 117 9.06 11.27 -19.88
N LYS A 118 8.54 12.11 -20.78
CA LYS A 118 7.77 11.67 -21.93
C LYS A 118 8.59 10.53 -22.48
N ILE A 119 8.07 9.31 -22.38
CA ILE A 119 8.69 8.17 -23.01
C ILE A 119 8.65 8.51 -24.50
N VAL A 120 9.76 9.02 -25.01
CA VAL A 120 9.93 9.28 -26.43
C VAL A 120 10.15 7.90 -27.02
N ILE A 121 9.05 7.27 -27.44
CA ILE A 121 9.12 6.01 -28.15
C ILE A 121 9.83 6.31 -29.46
N SER A 122 11.02 5.73 -29.64
CA SER A 122 11.76 5.89 -30.88
C SER A 122 11.07 5.13 -32.01
N ASP A 123 11.28 5.53 -33.26
CA ASP A 123 10.73 4.81 -34.43
C ASP A 123 11.11 3.32 -34.42
N LYS A 124 12.28 2.99 -33.87
CA LYS A 124 12.77 1.61 -33.71
C LYS A 124 11.98 0.82 -32.66
N ASP A 125 11.47 1.48 -31.63
CA ASP A 125 10.63 0.84 -30.62
C ASP A 125 9.20 0.64 -31.14
N ILE A 126 8.70 1.56 -31.97
CA ILE A 126 7.44 1.41 -32.71
C ILE A 126 7.52 0.21 -33.67
N GLU A 127 8.60 0.07 -34.44
CA GLU A 127 8.81 -1.09 -35.31
C GLU A 127 8.84 -2.41 -34.53
N ARG A 128 9.49 -2.46 -33.37
CA ARG A 128 9.49 -3.64 -32.49
C ARG A 128 8.10 -3.97 -31.98
N LEU A 129 7.31 -2.97 -31.60
CA LEU A 129 5.94 -3.17 -31.13
C LEU A 129 5.01 -3.67 -32.26
N HIS A 130 5.22 -3.20 -33.50
CA HIS A 130 4.57 -3.77 -34.68
C HIS A 130 4.99 -5.23 -34.93
N ALA A 131 6.29 -5.54 -34.88
CA ALA A 131 6.81 -6.89 -35.08
C ALA A 131 6.30 -7.90 -34.03
N LEU A 132 6.02 -7.42 -32.82
CA LEU A 132 5.45 -8.20 -31.72
C LEU A 132 3.90 -8.22 -31.73
N GLY A 133 3.25 -7.49 -32.64
CA GLY A 133 1.79 -7.48 -32.80
C GLY A 133 1.01 -6.65 -31.77
N TYR A 134 1.70 -5.82 -30.97
CA TYR A 134 1.08 -4.95 -29.98
C TYR A 134 0.51 -3.65 -30.56
N LEU A 135 0.94 -3.29 -31.77
CA LEU A 135 0.39 -2.19 -32.56
C LEU A 135 -0.17 -2.75 -33.87
N ARG A 136 -1.44 -2.43 -34.16
CA ARG A 136 -2.12 -2.78 -35.42
C ARG A 136 -2.10 -1.60 -36.37
#